data_AF-A0A9D8WNY4-F1
#
_entry.id   AF-A0A9D8WNY4-F1
#
_cell.length_a   1.000
_cell.length_b   1.000
_cell.length_c   1.000
_cell.angle_alpha   90.00
_cell.angle_beta   90.00
_cell.angle_gamma   90.00
#
_symmetry.space_group_name_H-M   'P 1'
#
loop_
_entity.id
_entity.type
_entity.pdbx_description
1 polymer ?
#
loop_
_entity_poly.entity_id
_entity_poly.type
_entity_poly.pdbx_seq_one_letter_code
_entity_poly.pdbx_strand_id
1 'polypeptide(L)'
;MEKFQLMALPYSEHALEPVISKETIGFHHGKHLLAYVNNLNGLLPGSGFEEATLEDIVCNATGGILNNAGQILNHELYFQQFAAPSADNKP
;
A
#
# COMPACT_ATOMS: atom_id res chain seq x y z
N MET A 1 0.96 -16.30 10.94
CA MET A 1 0.22 -15.73 9.80
C MET A 1 0.39 -14.24 9.89
N GLU A 2 0.80 -13.57 8.82
CA GLU A 2 1.05 -12.12 8.82
C GLU A 2 -0.25 -11.33 8.99
N LYS A 3 -0.27 -10.31 9.84
CA LYS A 3 -1.47 -9.53 10.17
C LYS A 3 -1.91 -8.67 8.99
N PHE A 4 -1.00 -7.86 8.46
CA PHE A 4 -1.23 -7.08 7.25
C PHE A 4 -0.72 -7.84 6.03
N GLN A 5 -1.41 -7.69 4.91
CA GLN A 5 -1.12 -8.39 3.65
C GLN A 5 -0.91 -7.35 2.55
N LEU A 6 -0.10 -7.68 1.54
CA LEU A 6 -0.01 -6.86 0.33
C LEU A 6 -1.37 -6.89 -0.39
N MET A 7 -2.01 -5.73 -0.57
CA MET A 7 -3.27 -5.65 -1.31
C MET A 7 -3.12 -6.23 -2.72
N ALA A 8 -4.18 -6.87 -3.24
CA ALA A 8 -4.23 -7.21 -4.66
C ALA A 8 -4.44 -5.94 -5.48
N LEU A 9 -3.65 -5.74 -6.54
CA LEU A 9 -3.93 -4.66 -7.49
C LEU A 9 -5.32 -4.86 -8.13
N PRO A 10 -6.15 -3.80 -8.25
CA PRO A 10 -7.48 -3.91 -8.85
C PRO A 10 -7.44 -4.05 -10.38
N TYR A 11 -6.24 -4.01 -10.97
CA TYR A 11 -5.97 -4.09 -12.40
C TYR A 11 -4.64 -4.78 -12.67
N SER A 12 -4.38 -5.16 -13.92
CA SER A 12 -3.08 -5.75 -14.31
C SER A 12 -1.96 -4.70 -14.26
N GLU A 13 -0.71 -5.10 -14.06
CA GLU A 13 0.41 -4.16 -13.97
C GLU A 13 0.60 -3.27 -15.22
N HIS A 14 0.11 -3.71 -16.38
CA HIS A 14 0.15 -2.96 -17.64
C HIS A 14 -1.06 -2.05 -17.85
N ALA A 15 -2.08 -2.11 -16.99
CA ALA A 15 -3.38 -1.47 -17.24
C ALA A 15 -3.32 0.06 -17.26
N LEU A 16 -2.26 0.67 -16.74
CA LEU A 16 -2.10 2.12 -16.69
C LEU A 16 -1.14 2.66 -17.76
N GLU A 17 -0.64 1.80 -18.65
CA GLU A 17 0.16 2.23 -19.79
C GLU A 17 -0.70 3.08 -20.77
N PRO A 18 -0.11 4.10 -21.42
CA PRO A 18 1.29 4.51 -21.36
C PRO A 18 1.59 5.53 -20.24
N VAL A 19 0.61 5.88 -19.40
CA VAL A 19 0.74 6.98 -18.42
C VAL A 19 1.60 6.57 -17.22
N ILE A 20 1.40 5.35 -16.71
CA ILE A 20 2.26 4.73 -15.70
C ILE A 20 2.71 3.38 -16.24
N SER A 21 4.02 3.17 -16.29
CA SER A 21 4.59 1.96 -16.89
C SER A 21 4.37 0.73 -16.02
N LYS A 22 4.34 -0.45 -16.64
CA LYS A 22 4.37 -1.72 -15.91
C LYS A 22 5.58 -1.86 -15.00
N GLU A 23 6.74 -1.36 -15.41
CA GLU A 23 7.93 -1.35 -14.56
C GLU A 23 7.68 -0.54 -13.29
N THR A 24 7.12 0.67 -13.40
CA THR A 24 6.77 1.49 -12.24
C THR A 24 5.78 0.76 -11.34
N ILE A 25 4.68 0.20 -11.87
CA ILE A 25 3.70 -0.52 -11.04
C ILE A 25 4.32 -1.74 -10.36
N GLY A 26 5.09 -2.54 -11.09
CA GLY A 26 5.74 -3.74 -10.55
C GLY A 26 6.73 -3.43 -9.41
N PHE A 27 7.51 -2.36 -9.51
CA PHE A 27 8.40 -1.95 -8.42
C PHE A 27 7.65 -1.25 -7.28
N HIS A 28 6.72 -0.36 -7.58
CA HIS A 28 6.01 0.45 -6.59
C HIS A 28 5.07 -0.40 -5.72
N HIS A 29 4.31 -1.31 -6.33
CA HIS A 29 3.47 -2.25 -5.61
C HIS A 29 4.30 -3.44 -5.08
N GLY A 30 5.00 -4.15 -5.98
CA GLY A 30 5.66 -5.42 -5.67
C GLY A 30 6.95 -5.31 -4.84
N LYS A 31 7.53 -4.11 -4.68
CA LYS A 31 8.68 -3.89 -3.80
C LYS A 31 8.42 -2.83 -2.73
N HIS A 32 8.00 -1.63 -3.11
CA HIS A 32 7.87 -0.54 -2.12
C HIS A 32 6.72 -0.78 -1.14
N LEU A 33 5.50 -1.05 -1.62
CA LEU A 33 4.38 -1.38 -0.73
C LEU A 33 4.65 -2.68 0.06
N LEU A 34 5.16 -3.72 -0.60
CA LEU A 34 5.54 -4.96 0.07
C LEU A 34 6.55 -4.74 1.22
N ALA A 35 7.54 -3.86 1.03
CA ALA A 35 8.49 -3.53 2.08
C ALA A 35 7.81 -2.87 3.29
N TYR A 36 6.87 -1.94 3.08
CA TYR A 36 6.11 -1.33 4.17
C TYR A 36 5.28 -2.36 4.94
N VAL A 37 4.62 -3.29 4.24
CA VAL A 37 3.85 -4.39 4.85
C VAL A 37 4.74 -5.27 5.72
N ASN A 38 5.86 -5.75 5.16
CA ASN A 38 6.80 -6.62 5.87
C ASN A 38 7.40 -5.92 7.10
N ASN A 39 7.80 -4.66 6.95
CA ASN A 39 8.36 -3.86 8.04
C ASN A 39 7.33 -3.63 9.15
N LEU A 40 6.09 -3.26 8.80
CA LEU A 40 5.04 -3.07 9.82
C LEU A 40 4.80 -4.38 10.58
N ASN A 41 4.61 -5.50 9.88
CA ASN A 41 4.43 -6.81 10.50
C ASN A 41 5.60 -7.17 11.45
N GLY A 42 6.84 -6.80 11.10
CA GLY A 42 8.01 -6.99 11.94
C GLY A 42 8.09 -6.06 13.16
N LEU A 43 7.46 -4.88 13.11
CA LEU A 43 7.44 -3.90 14.21
C LEU A 43 6.28 -4.09 15.20
N LEU A 44 5.25 -4.87 14.84
CA LEU A 44 4.07 -5.07 15.68
C LEU A 44 4.33 -5.80 17.02
N PRO A 45 5.16 -6.86 17.11
CA PRO A 45 5.32 -7.61 18.35
C PRO A 45 5.89 -6.76 19.49
N GLY A 46 5.14 -6.65 20.60
CA GLY A 46 5.49 -5.84 21.77
C GLY A 46 5.18 -4.35 21.61
N SER A 47 4.49 -3.94 20.54
CA SER A 47 4.21 -2.53 20.25
C SER A 47 2.95 -1.98 20.91
N GLY A 48 2.03 -2.86 21.33
CA GLY A 48 0.68 -2.47 21.78
C GLY A 48 -0.34 -2.31 20.65
N PHE A 49 0.06 -2.53 19.39
CA PHE A 49 -0.79 -2.43 18.20
C PHE A 49 -1.11 -3.79 17.54
N GLU A 50 -0.79 -4.90 18.21
CA GLU A 50 -0.92 -6.27 17.70
C GLU A 50 -2.36 -6.62 17.29
N GLU A 51 -3.36 -6.00 17.91
CA GLU A 51 -4.79 -6.19 17.61
C GLU A 51 -5.46 -4.96 16.97
N ALA A 52 -4.73 -3.85 16.80
CA ALA A 52 -5.25 -2.61 16.22
C ALA A 52 -5.52 -2.70 14.71
N THR A 53 -6.52 -1.98 14.19
CA THR A 53 -6.68 -1.85 12.73
C THR A 53 -5.55 -1.01 12.11
N LEU A 54 -5.41 -1.00 10.78
CA LEU A 54 -4.40 -0.16 10.13
C LEU A 54 -4.63 1.33 10.44
N GLU A 55 -5.89 1.75 10.39
CA GLU A 55 -6.34 3.11 10.67
C GLU A 55 -6.08 3.48 12.14
N ASP A 56 -6.36 2.58 13.08
CA ASP A 56 -6.04 2.81 14.50
C ASP A 56 -4.54 3.04 14.71
N ILE A 57 -3.69 2.28 14.02
CA ILE A 57 -2.24 2.47 14.08
C ILE A 57 -1.86 3.83 13.50
N VAL A 58 -2.42 4.21 12.34
CA VAL A 58 -2.15 5.52 11.72
C VAL A 58 -2.57 6.68 12.62
N CYS A 59 -3.68 6.55 13.34
CA CYS A 59 -4.16 7.61 14.24
C CYS A 59 -3.36 7.74 15.54
N ASN A 60 -2.74 6.66 16.03
CA ASN A 60 -2.20 6.61 17.40
C ASN A 60 -0.71 6.29 17.50
N ALA A 61 -0.09 5.70 16.49
CA ALA A 61 1.33 5.38 16.50
C ALA A 61 2.20 6.61 16.16
N THR A 62 3.50 6.48 16.40
CA THR A 62 4.52 7.46 15.97
C THR A 62 5.75 6.74 15.42
N GLY A 63 6.68 7.50 14.85
CA GLY A 63 7.98 6.97 14.40
C GLY A 63 7.85 5.86 13.35
N GLY A 64 8.65 4.80 13.48
CA GLY A 64 8.73 3.74 12.48
C GLY A 64 7.40 3.01 12.24
N ILE A 65 6.59 2.81 13.27
CA ILE A 65 5.28 2.14 13.14
C ILE A 65 4.34 3.02 12.31
N LEU A 66 4.21 4.30 12.67
CA LEU A 66 3.40 5.26 11.90
C LEU A 66 3.88 5.38 10.46
N ASN A 67 5.21 5.44 10.24
CA ASN A 67 5.76 5.58 8.91
C ASN A 67 5.38 4.40 8.00
N ASN A 68 5.42 3.17 8.50
CA ASN A 68 5.07 2.01 7.69
C ASN A 68 3.54 1.89 7.53
N ALA A 69 2.76 2.04 8.60
CA ALA A 69 1.29 1.96 8.54
C ALA A 69 0.69 3.05 7.66
N GLY A 70 1.15 4.30 7.81
CA GLY A 70 0.71 5.42 6.98
C GLY A 70 1.06 5.21 5.51
N GLN A 71 2.24 4.65 5.22
CA GLN A 71 2.60 4.35 3.83
C GLN A 71 1.76 3.23 3.24
N ILE A 72 1.39 2.19 4.01
CA ILE A 72 0.45 1.17 3.53
C ILE A 72 -0.88 1.84 3.17
N LEU A 73 -1.48 2.60 4.09
CA LEU A 73 -2.77 3.27 3.87
C LEU A 73 -2.72 4.20 2.65
N ASN A 74 -1.67 5.03 2.54
CA ASN A 74 -1.49 5.94 1.41
C ASN A 74 -1.40 5.20 0.06
N HIS A 75 -0.67 4.07 0.01
CA HIS A 75 -0.51 3.31 -1.23
C HIS A 75 -1.77 2.52 -1.58
N GLU A 76 -2.48 1.99 -0.60
CA GLU A 76 -3.76 1.32 -0.85
C GLU A 76 -4.77 2.29 -1.46
N LEU A 77 -4.87 3.50 -0.92
CA LEU A 77 -5.68 4.57 -1.50
C LEU A 77 -5.19 4.95 -2.90
N TYR A 78 -3.88 5.15 -3.08
CA TYR A 78 -3.28 5.49 -4.38
C TYR A 78 -3.63 4.46 -5.46
N PHE A 79 -3.42 3.16 -5.22
CA PHE A 79 -3.70 2.13 -6.21
C PHE A 79 -5.21 1.93 -6.47
N GLN A 80 -6.06 2.15 -5.47
CA GLN A 80 -7.52 2.07 -5.64
C GLN A 80 -8.11 3.25 -6.43
N GLN A 81 -7.39 4.37 -6.53
CA GLN A 81 -7.84 5.55 -7.27
C GLN A 81 -7.66 5.43 -8.79
N PHE A 82 -6.83 4.50 -9.26
CA PHE A 82 -6.66 4.30 -10.70
C PHE A 82 -7.67 3.33 -11.28
N ALA A 83 -7.99 3.57 -12.54
CA ALA A 83 -8.74 2.65 -13.38
C ALA A 83 -8.02 2.50 -14.71
N ALA A 84 -8.28 1.40 -15.42
CA ALA A 84 -7.82 1.27 -16.79
C ALA A 84 -8.35 2.44 -17.63
N PRO A 85 -7.57 2.95 -18.59
CA PRO A 85 -7.98 4.09 -19.37
C PRO A 85 -9.29 3.82 -20.13
N SER A 86 -10.29 4.68 -19.91
CA SER A 86 -11.50 4.80 -20.73
C SER A 86 -11.29 5.75 -21.92
N ALA A 87 -12.22 5.80 -22.88
CA ALA A 87 -12.07 6.65 -24.07
C ALA A 87 -11.94 8.16 -23.73
N ASP A 88 -12.40 8.58 -22.56
CA ASP A 88 -12.52 9.98 -22.15
C ASP A 88 -11.71 10.34 -20.90
N ASN A 89 -10.54 9.74 -20.63
CA ASN A 89 -9.66 10.09 -19.49
C ASN A 89 -8.99 11.46 -19.61
N LYS A 90 -9.77 12.48 -19.94
CA LYS A 90 -9.39 13.86 -19.72
C LYS A 90 -9.45 14.13 -18.21
N PRO A 91 -8.54 14.93 -17.66
CA PRO A 91 -8.74 15.49 -16.33
C PRO A 91 -10.02 16.33 -16.27
#